data_AF-A0A7J8EZ99-F1
#
_entry.id   AF-A0A7J8EZ99-F1
#
_cell.length_a   1.000
_cell.length_b   1.000
_cell.length_c   1.000
_cell.angle_alpha   90.00
_cell.angle_beta   90.00
_cell.angle_gamma   90.00
#
_symmetry.space_group_name_H-M   'P 1'
#
loop_
_entity.id
_entity.type
_entity.pdbx_description
1 polymer ?
#
loop_
_entity_poly.entity_id
_entity_poly.type
_entity_poly.pdbx_seq_one_letter_code
_entity_poly.pdbx_strand_id
1 'polypeptide(L)'
;MAASTDSSIQMLFYIEKREALVVVTENLLLSLYLVTPEGEVEEMMKVKLSGKTGHHADIALIEGSLLVTATGESALRFWDLDRGENYVLSPEEKFGFEKGENINCVSYCKAKGEISWADIREKENQLQPLLLQLQNDDGGYSKTGNSNINM
;
A
#
# COMPACT_ATOMS: atom_id res chain seq x y z
N MET A 1 -0.60 -23.58 -15.73
CA MET A 1 -1.96 -23.27 -15.23
C MET A 1 -2.17 -21.76 -15.37
N ALA A 2 -3.38 -21.25 -15.66
CA ALA A 2 -3.60 -19.79 -15.76
C ALA A 2 -4.14 -19.25 -14.44
N ALA A 3 -3.49 -18.24 -13.85
CA ALA A 3 -4.04 -17.50 -12.72
C ALA A 3 -5.12 -16.51 -13.19
N SER A 4 -6.20 -16.37 -12.43
CA SER A 4 -7.33 -15.49 -12.72
C SER A 4 -7.72 -14.68 -11.49
N THR A 5 -8.10 -13.43 -11.70
CA THR A 5 -8.59 -12.55 -10.63
C THR A 5 -10.11 -12.39 -10.69
N ASP A 6 -10.74 -12.20 -9.53
CA ASP A 6 -12.20 -12.08 -9.41
C ASP A 6 -12.73 -10.68 -9.84
N SER A 7 -11.83 -9.76 -10.21
CA SER A 7 -12.14 -8.42 -10.71
C SER A 7 -10.97 -7.87 -11.54
N SER A 8 -11.18 -6.73 -12.20
CA SER A 8 -10.16 -6.04 -12.99
C SER A 8 -8.89 -5.79 -12.18
N ILE A 9 -7.74 -6.09 -12.78
CA ILE A 9 -6.43 -5.75 -12.22
C ILE A 9 -6.25 -4.25 -12.32
N GLN A 10 -5.99 -3.62 -11.18
CA GLN A 10 -5.75 -2.20 -11.08
C GLN A 10 -4.25 -1.92 -11.21
N MET A 11 -3.43 -2.67 -10.48
CA MET A 11 -1.97 -2.54 -10.48
C MET A 11 -1.31 -3.91 -10.39
N LEU A 12 -0.16 -4.03 -11.05
CA LEU A 12 0.67 -5.22 -11.07
C LEU A 12 2.15 -4.82 -10.96
N PHE A 13 2.85 -5.38 -9.98
CA PHE A 13 4.28 -5.19 -9.79
C PHE A 13 5.01 -6.53 -9.87
N TYR A 14 6.18 -6.54 -10.49
CA TYR A 14 7.12 -7.66 -10.38
C TYR A 14 8.27 -7.28 -9.45
N ILE A 15 8.51 -8.10 -8.43
CA ILE A 15 9.61 -7.93 -7.48
C ILE A 15 10.71 -8.91 -7.86
N GLU A 16 11.67 -8.46 -8.66
CA GLU A 16 12.77 -9.28 -9.21
C GLU A 16 13.48 -10.12 -8.15
N LYS A 17 13.83 -9.52 -7.00
CA LYS A 17 14.55 -10.22 -5.91
C LYS A 17 13.77 -11.37 -5.28
N ARG A 18 12.46 -11.42 -5.45
CA ARG A 18 11.56 -12.43 -4.89
C ARG A 18 10.96 -13.33 -5.95
N GLU A 19 11.24 -13.04 -7.23
CA GLU A 19 10.58 -13.67 -8.36
C GLU A 19 9.05 -13.64 -8.22
N ALA A 20 8.50 -12.55 -7.67
CA ALA A 20 7.11 -12.51 -7.25
C ALA A 20 6.29 -11.41 -7.97
N LEU A 21 5.04 -11.72 -8.28
CA LEU A 21 4.03 -10.78 -8.76
C LEU A 21 3.13 -10.33 -7.63
N VAL A 22 3.03 -9.02 -7.44
CA VAL A 22 2.03 -8.39 -6.57
C VAL A 22 0.90 -7.89 -7.46
N VAL A 23 -0.31 -8.36 -7.20
CA VAL A 23 -1.51 -7.99 -7.95
C VAL A 23 -2.48 -7.30 -7.01
N VAL A 24 -2.94 -6.10 -7.39
CA VAL A 24 -4.02 -5.40 -6.71
C VAL A 24 -5.15 -5.17 -7.69
N THR A 25 -6.37 -5.50 -7.28
CA THR A 25 -7.57 -5.33 -8.11
C THR A 25 -8.40 -4.12 -7.67
N GLU A 26 -9.35 -3.69 -8.52
CA GLU A 26 -10.26 -2.57 -8.23
C GLU A 26 -11.13 -2.80 -6.99
N ASN A 27 -11.39 -4.06 -6.62
CA ASN A 27 -12.12 -4.39 -5.40
C ASN A 27 -11.20 -4.47 -4.17
N LEU A 28 -9.98 -3.93 -4.25
CA LEU A 28 -8.99 -3.90 -3.17
C LEU A 28 -8.57 -5.29 -2.70
N LEU A 29 -8.46 -6.27 -3.62
CA LEU A 29 -7.89 -7.57 -3.32
C LEU A 29 -6.40 -7.55 -3.67
N LEU A 30 -5.56 -7.84 -2.69
CA LEU A 30 -4.12 -7.99 -2.84
C LEU A 30 -3.79 -9.48 -2.91
N SER A 31 -3.12 -9.90 -3.97
CA SER A 31 -2.56 -11.24 -4.10
C SER A 31 -1.06 -11.18 -4.39
N LEU A 32 -0.31 -12.13 -3.84
CA LEU A 32 1.10 -12.35 -4.17
C LEU A 32 1.25 -13.71 -4.84
N TYR A 33 1.93 -13.75 -5.97
CA TYR A 33 2.24 -14.98 -6.69
C TYR A 33 3.75 -15.15 -6.81
N LEU A 34 4.30 -16.30 -6.46
CA LEU A 34 5.66 -16.66 -6.83
C LEU A 34 5.67 -17.10 -8.30
N VAL A 35 6.64 -16.64 -9.08
CA VAL A 35 6.82 -16.98 -10.48
C VAL A 35 7.97 -17.97 -10.59
N THR A 36 7.70 -19.18 -11.09
CA THR A 36 8.74 -20.18 -11.32
C THR A 36 9.59 -19.81 -12.53
N PRO A 37 10.82 -20.35 -12.67
CA PRO A 37 11.64 -20.15 -13.87
C PRO A 37 10.96 -20.58 -15.18
N GLU A 38 10.03 -21.54 -15.10
CA GLU A 38 9.23 -22.03 -16.22
C GLU A 38 8.06 -21.10 -16.58
N GLY A 39 7.85 -20.04 -15.80
CA GLY A 39 6.78 -19.06 -15.98
C GLY A 39 5.44 -19.49 -15.38
N GLU A 40 5.43 -20.50 -14.51
CA GLU A 40 4.25 -20.85 -13.73
C GLU A 40 4.10 -19.92 -12.53
N VAL A 41 2.88 -19.78 -12.01
CA VAL A 41 2.59 -18.91 -10.87
C VAL A 41 1.92 -19.70 -9.74
N GLU A 42 2.41 -19.49 -8.51
CA GLU A 42 1.88 -20.10 -7.30
C GLU A 42 1.37 -19.01 -6.35
N GLU A 43 0.09 -19.05 -5.95
CA GLU A 43 -0.49 -18.06 -5.03
C GLU A 43 0.06 -18.28 -3.61
N MET A 44 0.78 -17.29 -3.10
CA MET A 44 1.39 -17.30 -1.76
C MET A 44 0.47 -16.67 -0.72
N MET A 45 -0.26 -15.63 -1.11
CA MET A 45 -1.20 -14.94 -0.24
C MET A 45 -2.28 -14.23 -1.05
N LYS A 46 -3.44 -14.07 -0.41
CA LYS A 46 -4.58 -13.33 -0.93
C LYS A 46 -5.33 -12.70 0.23
N VAL A 47 -5.41 -11.37 0.25
CA VAL A 47 -6.05 -10.61 1.34
C VAL A 47 -6.89 -9.47 0.78
N LYS A 48 -8.00 -9.17 1.46
CA LYS A 48 -8.82 -8.00 1.17
C LYS A 48 -8.23 -6.80 1.91
N LEU A 49 -7.74 -5.81 1.17
CA LEU A 49 -7.27 -4.56 1.75
C LEU A 49 -8.46 -3.76 2.30
N SER A 50 -8.17 -2.94 3.31
CA SER A 50 -9.12 -1.97 3.84
C SER A 50 -9.14 -0.72 2.98
N GLY A 51 -10.29 -0.06 2.92
CA GLY A 51 -10.49 1.18 2.16
C GLY A 51 -11.85 1.19 1.46
N LYS A 52 -12.17 2.35 0.87
CA LYS A 52 -13.42 2.50 0.10
C LYS A 52 -13.29 1.81 -1.24
N THR A 53 -14.21 0.88 -1.50
CA THR A 53 -14.40 0.30 -2.84
C THR A 53 -15.26 1.21 -3.71
N GLY A 54 -15.02 1.23 -5.02
CA GLY A 54 -15.79 2.04 -5.98
C GLY A 54 -15.09 3.34 -6.40
N HIS A 55 -13.94 3.65 -5.82
CA HIS A 55 -12.99 4.65 -6.30
C HIS A 55 -11.67 3.97 -6.66
N HIS A 56 -11.00 4.45 -7.71
CA HIS A 56 -9.69 3.96 -8.12
C HIS A 56 -8.66 4.34 -7.05
N ALA A 57 -8.10 3.35 -6.36
CA ALA A 57 -7.01 3.57 -5.41
C ALA A 57 -5.70 3.94 -6.13
N ASP A 58 -4.98 4.97 -5.70
CA ASP A 58 -3.62 5.16 -6.19
C ASP A 58 -2.66 4.32 -5.35
N ILE A 59 -1.69 3.67 -6.00
CA ILE A 59 -0.90 2.60 -5.39
C ILE A 59 0.57 2.74 -5.76
N ALA A 60 1.44 2.70 -4.75
CA ALA A 60 2.89 2.65 -4.92
C ALA A 60 3.50 1.46 -4.18
N LEU A 61 4.61 0.93 -4.70
CA LEU A 61 5.41 -0.10 -4.04
C LEU A 61 6.75 0.50 -3.61
N ILE A 62 7.01 0.50 -2.30
CA ILE A 62 8.22 1.02 -1.68
C ILE A 62 9.19 -0.14 -1.46
N GLU A 63 10.40 0.01 -1.99
CA GLU A 63 11.53 -0.93 -1.83
C GLU A 63 11.21 -2.42 -2.05
N GLY A 64 10.16 -2.71 -2.81
CA GLY A 64 9.76 -4.09 -3.13
C GLY A 64 9.13 -4.86 -1.97
N SER A 65 8.74 -4.21 -0.87
CA SER A 65 8.13 -4.89 0.28
C SER A 65 6.95 -4.16 0.90
N LEU A 66 6.82 -2.84 0.73
CA LEU A 66 5.77 -2.07 1.39
C LEU A 66 4.85 -1.44 0.34
N LEU A 67 3.64 -1.96 0.22
CA LEU A 67 2.61 -1.41 -0.64
C LEU A 67 1.94 -0.23 0.07
N VAL A 68 1.72 0.88 -0.63
CA VAL A 68 0.98 2.04 -0.11
C VAL A 68 -0.21 2.30 -0.98
N THR A 69 -1.37 2.55 -0.37
CA THR A 69 -2.61 2.87 -1.07
C THR A 69 -3.22 4.18 -0.57
N ALA A 70 -3.71 4.97 -1.52
CA ALA A 70 -4.54 6.15 -1.31
C ALA A 70 -5.93 5.87 -1.90
N THR A 71 -6.94 5.70 -1.06
CA THR A 71 -8.30 5.29 -1.48
C THR A 71 -9.33 6.43 -1.41
N GLY A 72 -8.89 7.69 -1.50
CA GLY A 72 -9.78 8.85 -1.31
C GLY A 72 -10.28 9.00 0.13
N GLU A 73 -9.47 8.56 1.09
CA GLU A 73 -9.70 8.74 2.53
C GLU A 73 -8.67 9.73 3.09
N SER A 74 -8.93 10.27 4.28
CA SER A 74 -7.98 11.11 5.01
C SER A 74 -6.79 10.34 5.62
N ALA A 75 -6.38 9.25 4.99
CA ALA A 75 -5.29 8.38 5.44
C ALA A 75 -4.65 7.61 4.29
N LEU A 76 -3.35 7.38 4.39
CA LEU A 76 -2.61 6.41 3.60
C LEU A 76 -2.62 5.07 4.33
N ARG A 77 -2.81 3.98 3.58
CA ARG A 77 -2.75 2.61 4.12
C ARG A 77 -1.53 1.91 3.56
N PHE A 78 -0.84 1.20 4.43
CA PHE A 78 0.38 0.48 4.10
C PHE A 78 0.18 -1.01 4.33
N TRP A 79 0.79 -1.83 3.49
CA TRP A 79 0.78 -3.28 3.61
C TRP A 79 2.20 -3.81 3.45
N ASP A 80 2.72 -4.41 4.53
CA ASP A 80 4.05 -5.03 4.56
C ASP A 80 3.95 -6.46 4.02
N LEU A 81 4.50 -6.68 2.83
CA LEU A 81 4.50 -7.95 2.13
C LEU A 81 5.34 -9.03 2.82
N ASP A 82 6.29 -8.66 3.68
CA ASP A 82 7.12 -9.61 4.44
C ASP A 82 6.45 -10.07 5.72
N ARG A 83 5.81 -9.13 6.42
CA ARG A 83 5.22 -9.37 7.74
C ARG A 83 3.75 -9.75 7.68
N GLY A 84 3.08 -9.48 6.56
CA GLY A 84 1.63 -9.57 6.46
C GLY A 84 0.91 -8.59 7.38
N GLU A 85 1.56 -7.47 7.69
CA GLU A 85 1.06 -6.44 8.60
C GLU A 85 0.53 -5.24 7.82
N ASN A 86 -0.45 -4.53 8.40
CA ASN A 86 -1.00 -3.30 7.83
C ASN A 86 -0.80 -2.11 8.76
N TYR A 87 -0.52 -0.94 8.18
CA TYR A 87 -0.38 0.32 8.90
C TYR A 87 -1.28 1.39 8.29
N VAL A 88 -1.66 2.38 9.09
CA VAL A 88 -2.46 3.51 8.65
C VAL A 88 -1.75 4.78 9.08
N LEU A 89 -1.51 5.68 8.12
CA LEU A 89 -0.97 7.00 8.37
C LEU A 89 -2.05 8.04 8.08
N SER A 90 -2.48 8.75 9.11
CA SER A 90 -3.36 9.90 8.96
C SER A 90 -2.53 11.17 9.11
N PRO A 91 -2.44 12.04 8.08
CA PRO A 91 -1.76 13.31 8.21
C PRO A 91 -2.40 14.16 9.32
N GLU A 92 -1.57 14.85 10.09
CA GLU A 92 -2.03 15.66 11.21
C GLU A 92 -2.28 17.11 10.80
N GLU A 93 -3.25 17.76 11.45
CA GLU A 93 -3.59 19.17 11.22
C GLU A 93 -2.41 20.13 11.42
N LYS A 94 -1.47 19.77 12.32
CA LYS A 94 -0.25 20.54 12.56
C LYS A 94 0.67 20.65 11.34
N PHE A 95 0.50 19.79 10.34
CA PHE A 95 1.22 19.82 9.06
C PHE A 95 0.38 20.43 7.93
N GLY A 96 -0.70 21.15 8.26
CA GLY A 96 -1.52 21.87 7.29
C GLY A 96 -2.57 21.02 6.57
N PHE A 97 -2.86 19.82 7.09
CA PHE A 97 -3.93 18.96 6.60
C PHE A 97 -5.26 19.32 7.28
N GLU A 98 -6.29 19.65 6.53
CA GLU A 98 -7.60 19.98 7.10
C GLU A 98 -8.43 18.73 7.36
N LYS A 99 -9.21 18.74 8.44
CA LYS A 99 -10.15 17.64 8.71
C LYS A 99 -11.14 17.48 7.55
N GLY A 100 -11.13 16.30 6.94
CA GLY A 100 -11.99 15.97 5.79
C GLY A 100 -11.30 16.14 4.43
N GLU A 101 -10.03 16.55 4.39
CA GLU A 101 -9.18 16.42 3.20
C GLU A 101 -8.99 14.93 2.84
N ASN A 102 -8.93 14.63 1.55
CA ASN A 102 -8.85 13.26 1.04
C ASN A 102 -7.53 13.06 0.30
N ILE A 103 -6.84 11.96 0.60
CA ILE A 103 -5.62 11.61 -0.11
C ILE A 103 -6.01 10.75 -1.31
N ASN A 104 -5.73 11.24 -2.51
CA ASN A 104 -6.15 10.60 -3.75
C ASN A 104 -4.96 10.06 -4.56
N CYS A 105 -3.78 10.63 -4.38
CA CYS A 105 -2.58 10.23 -5.13
C CYS A 105 -1.42 9.94 -4.19
N VAL A 106 -0.59 8.97 -4.55
CA VAL A 106 0.63 8.57 -3.85
C VAL A 106 1.71 8.17 -4.86
N SER A 107 2.95 8.59 -4.63
CA SER A 107 4.09 8.24 -5.46
C SER A 107 5.31 7.96 -4.60
N TYR A 108 6.17 7.04 -5.08
CA TYR A 108 7.42 6.69 -4.43
C TYR A 108 8.61 6.99 -5.34
N CYS A 109 9.59 7.75 -4.83
CA CYS A 109 10.83 8.03 -5.54
C CYS A 109 11.97 7.19 -4.96
N LYS A 110 12.32 6.09 -5.63
CA LYS A 110 13.43 5.21 -5.21
C LYS A 110 14.78 5.93 -5.09
N ALA A 111 15.06 6.89 -5.96
CA ALA A 111 16.32 7.63 -5.93
C ALA A 111 16.48 8.50 -4.67
N LYS A 112 15.35 8.94 -4.09
CA LYS A 112 15.33 9.77 -2.88
C LYS A 112 14.97 8.98 -1.61
N GLY A 113 14.37 7.79 -1.75
CA GLY A 113 13.81 7.06 -0.61
C GLY A 113 12.59 7.75 -0.01
N GLU A 114 11.83 8.50 -0.82
CA GLU A 114 10.76 9.39 -0.33
C GLU A 114 9.41 9.01 -0.93
N ILE A 115 8.37 9.17 -0.11
CA ILE A 115 6.97 9.08 -0.53
C ILE A 115 6.36 10.48 -0.57
N SER A 116 5.62 10.76 -1.63
CA SER A 116 4.82 11.98 -1.77
C SER A 116 3.36 11.61 -1.98
N TRP A 117 2.44 12.43 -1.50
CA TRP A 117 1.01 12.29 -1.76
C TRP A 117 0.36 13.63 -1.97
N ALA A 118 -0.81 13.61 -2.59
CA ALA A 118 -1.58 14.81 -2.87
C ALA A 118 -3.07 14.62 -2.55
N ASP A 119 -3.68 15.72 -2.11
CA ASP A 119 -5.13 15.93 -2.17
C ASP A 119 -5.48 16.67 -3.48
N ILE A 120 -6.74 16.54 -3.91
CA ILE A 120 -7.40 17.21 -5.04
C ILE A 120 -7.22 18.74 -5.03
N ARG A 121 -6.86 19.35 -3.90
CA ARG A 121 -6.53 20.79 -3.82
C ARG A 121 -5.10 21.15 -4.27
N GLU A 122 -4.36 20.24 -4.92
CA GLU A 122 -3.02 20.47 -5.51
C GLU A 122 -1.96 21.02 -4.52
N LYS A 123 -2.09 20.73 -3.22
CA LYS A 123 -0.97 20.93 -2.28
C LYS A 123 -0.08 19.69 -2.32
N GLU A 124 1.04 19.78 -3.03
CA GLU A 124 2.11 18.79 -2.96
C GLU A 124 2.74 18.80 -1.56
N ASN A 125 2.38 17.84 -0.71
CA ASN A 125 3.01 17.66 0.59
C ASN A 125 4.12 16.60 0.45
N GLN A 126 5.37 17.04 0.56
CA GLN A 126 6.56 16.18 0.57
C GLN A 126 6.89 15.81 2.02
N LEU A 127 6.82 14.54 2.42
CA LEU A 127 7.31 14.12 3.74
C LEU A 127 8.68 13.44 3.64
N GLN A 128 9.71 14.23 3.86
CA GLN A 128 11.07 13.74 4.08
C GLN A 128 11.33 13.00 5.42
N PRO A 129 10.51 13.02 6.51
CA PRO A 129 10.88 12.29 7.74
C PRO A 129 10.30 10.88 7.91
N LEU A 130 9.33 10.43 7.10
CA LEU A 130 8.52 9.27 7.47
C LEU A 130 9.25 7.93 7.36
N LEU A 131 10.13 7.77 6.36
CA LEU A 131 10.97 6.57 6.23
C LEU A 131 11.95 6.43 7.42
N LEU A 132 12.42 7.57 7.94
CA LEU A 132 13.30 7.64 9.11
C LEU A 132 12.53 7.38 10.42
N GLN A 133 11.23 7.69 10.50
CA GLN A 133 10.40 7.36 11.66
C GLN A 133 10.03 5.87 11.71
N LEU A 134 9.69 5.26 10.56
CA LEU A 134 9.45 3.81 10.48
C LEU A 134 10.70 2.97 10.81
N GLN A 135 11.89 3.54 10.61
CA GLN A 135 13.17 2.89 10.95
C GLN A 135 13.65 3.15 12.40
N ASN A 136 13.09 4.13 13.11
CA ASN A 136 13.57 4.55 14.44
C ASN A 136 12.56 4.38 15.59
N ASP A 137 11.31 3.96 15.32
CA ASP A 137 10.28 3.84 16.37
C ASP A 137 10.14 2.42 16.94
N ASP A 138 10.53 2.26 18.21
CA ASP A 138 10.23 1.10 19.06
C ASP A 138 8.77 1.07 19.60
N GLY A 139 7.83 1.87 19.06
CA GLY A 139 6.41 1.76 19.45
C GLY A 139 5.53 3.00 19.39
N GLY A 140 5.66 3.85 18.36
CA GLY A 140 4.96 5.14 18.29
C GLY A 140 3.71 5.21 17.38
N TYR A 141 3.41 4.20 16.57
CA TYR A 141 2.17 4.20 15.77
C TYR A 141 1.05 3.52 16.55
N SER A 142 -0.16 4.08 16.55
CA SER A 142 -1.32 3.41 17.12
C SER A 142 -1.51 2.07 16.40
N LYS A 143 -1.05 0.98 17.02
CA LYS A 143 -1.48 -0.39 16.74
C LYS A 143 -2.97 -0.46 17.06
N THR A 144 -3.83 0.05 16.18
CA THR A 144 -5.18 -0.50 16.10
C THR A 144 -5.04 -1.83 15.37
N GLY A 145 -4.51 -2.81 16.11
CA GLY A 145 -4.53 -4.20 15.70
C GLY A 145 -5.98 -4.64 15.68
N ASN A 146 -6.56 -4.75 14.49
CA ASN A 146 -7.70 -5.64 14.31
C ASN A 146 -7.15 -7.04 14.09
N SER A 147 -6.76 -7.68 15.19
CA SER A 147 -6.70 -9.13 15.26
C SER A 147 -8.13 -9.65 15.13
N ASN A 148 -8.53 -10.05 13.92
CA ASN A 148 -9.62 -11.00 13.75
C ASN A 148 -9.04 -12.24 13.10
N ILE A 149 -8.49 -13.09 13.97
CA ILE A 149 -8.39 -14.52 13.72
C ILE A 149 -9.84 -15.03 13.83
N ASN A 150 -10.36 -15.63 12.78
CA ASN A 150 -11.37 -16.68 12.93
C ASN A 150 -11.08 -17.77 11.90
N MET A 151 -11.15 -19.00 12.42
CA MET A 151 -10.76 -20.30 11.85
C MET A 151 -11.32 -20.58 10.46
#